data_AF-A0A822ABT2-F1
#
_entry.id   AF-A0A822ABT2-F1
#
_cell.length_a   1.000
_cell.length_b   1.000
_cell.length_c   1.000
_cell.angle_alpha   90.00
_cell.angle_beta   90.00
_cell.angle_gamma   90.00
#
_symmetry.space_group_name_H-M   'P 1'
#
loop_
_entity.id
_entity.type
_entity.pdbx_description
1 polymer ?
#
loop_
_entity_poly.entity_id
_entity_poly.type
_entity_poly.pdbx_seq_one_letter_code
_entity_poly.pdbx_strand_id
1 'polypeptide(L)'
;MPKFREMNYTSAYEYLEKRFDRAVRMCASFTFSSFMLIYMAIVLYAPALALSQTTGLNIWLSVVSIGVICTFYSSVGGMKAVIWTDVLQALVILVGLLASIIQGCLITLGGFKRVFSIAYEGGRIEFD
;
A
#
# COMPACT_ATOMS: atom_id res chain seq x y z
N MET A 1 6.60 -23.08 12.95
CA MET A 1 5.59 -22.19 13.55
C MET A 1 4.95 -22.93 14.73
N PRO A 2 5.42 -22.75 15.99
CA PRO A 2 4.52 -22.21 17.04
C PRO A 2 5.22 -21.54 18.26
N LYS A 3 6.46 -21.01 18.17
CA LYS A 3 7.14 -20.40 19.35
C LYS A 3 6.95 -18.88 19.55
N PHE A 4 6.29 -18.21 18.60
CA PHE A 4 6.08 -16.75 18.67
C PHE A 4 4.78 -16.34 19.38
N ARG A 5 3.87 -17.29 19.66
CA ARG A 5 2.53 -17.00 20.19
C ARG A 5 2.40 -17.15 21.71
N GLU A 6 3.44 -17.66 22.37
CA GLU A 6 3.44 -17.93 23.82
C GLU A 6 4.18 -16.88 24.66
N MET A 7 4.90 -15.96 24.01
CA MET A 7 5.57 -14.87 24.71
C MET A 7 4.82 -13.57 24.43
N ASN A 8 4.19 -13.02 25.47
CA ASN A 8 3.51 -11.71 25.51
C ASN A 8 4.48 -10.56 25.20
N TYR A 9 5.04 -10.53 24.00
CA TYR A 9 5.89 -9.47 23.51
C TYR A 9 5.14 -8.68 22.47
N THR A 10 4.97 -7.39 22.74
CA THR A 10 4.12 -6.50 21.94
C THR A 10 4.80 -6.13 20.60
N SER A 11 6.07 -6.53 20.41
CA SER A 11 6.84 -6.26 19.20
C SER A 11 8.02 -7.23 19.02
N ALA A 12 8.44 -7.49 17.76
CA ALA A 12 9.59 -8.33 17.40
C ALA A 12 10.92 -7.87 18.06
N TYR A 13 11.01 -6.61 18.50
CA TYR A 13 12.19 -6.02 19.12
C TYR A 13 12.45 -6.49 20.56
N GLU A 14 11.42 -6.91 21.31
CA GLU A 14 11.60 -7.49 22.66
C GLU A 14 12.33 -8.83 22.61
N TYR A 15 12.15 -9.58 21.52
CA TYR A 15 12.87 -10.83 21.29
C TYR A 15 14.37 -10.58 21.00
N LEU A 16 14.68 -9.52 20.26
CA LEU A 16 16.06 -9.10 19.98
C LEU A 16 16.78 -8.57 21.23
N GLU A 17 16.08 -7.86 22.11
CA GLU A 17 16.62 -7.35 23.38
C GLU A 17 17.06 -8.47 24.32
N LYS A 18 16.24 -9.52 24.45
CA LYS A 18 16.55 -10.67 25.30
C LYS A 18 17.78 -11.47 24.84
N ARG A 19 18.21 -11.29 23.58
CA ARG A 19 19.29 -12.08 22.96
C ARG A 19 20.61 -11.30 22.79
N PHE A 20 20.57 -9.97 22.56
CA PHE A 20 21.72 -9.21 22.08
C PHE A 20 22.02 -7.87 22.78
N ASP A 21 21.26 -7.46 23.82
CA ASP A 21 21.44 -6.21 24.59
C ASP A 21 20.61 -4.99 24.10
N ARG A 22 20.38 -4.01 25.00
CA ARG A 22 19.44 -2.88 24.84
C ARG A 22 19.92 -1.86 23.79
N ALA A 23 21.23 -1.75 23.60
CA ALA A 23 21.84 -0.90 22.58
C ALA A 23 21.48 -1.36 21.16
N VAL A 24 21.50 -2.69 20.90
CA VAL A 24 21.11 -3.27 19.61
C VAL A 24 19.63 -3.06 19.32
N ARG A 25 18.77 -3.16 20.34
CA ARG A 25 17.33 -2.84 20.23
C ARG A 25 17.12 -1.39 19.77
N MET A 26 17.85 -0.45 20.37
CA MET A 26 17.68 0.99 20.09
C MET A 26 18.15 1.33 18.68
N CYS A 27 19.32 0.85 18.27
CA CYS A 27 19.83 1.03 16.90
C CYS A 27 18.92 0.36 15.86
N ALA A 28 18.46 -0.88 16.09
CA ALA A 28 17.57 -1.58 15.17
C ALA A 28 16.20 -0.88 15.02
N SER A 29 15.61 -0.43 16.14
CA SER A 29 14.33 0.30 16.11
C SER A 29 14.45 1.62 15.37
N PHE A 30 15.57 2.35 15.56
CA PHE A 30 15.82 3.63 14.90
C PHE A 30 16.01 3.47 13.40
N THR A 31 16.84 2.51 12.97
CA THR A 31 17.08 2.22 11.55
C THR A 31 15.80 1.75 10.87
N PHE A 32 15.03 0.86 11.51
CA PHE A 32 13.77 0.38 10.95
C PHE A 32 12.73 1.50 10.85
N SER A 33 12.59 2.32 11.89
CA SER A 33 11.65 3.45 11.86
C SER A 33 12.03 4.45 10.76
N SER A 34 13.31 4.76 10.61
CA SER A 34 13.80 5.64 9.53
C SER A 34 13.52 5.07 8.14
N PHE A 35 13.79 3.78 7.95
CA PHE A 35 13.47 3.09 6.70
C PHE A 35 11.96 3.12 6.40
N MET A 36 11.13 2.82 7.40
CA MET A 36 9.68 2.82 7.26
C MET A 36 9.15 4.22 6.92
N LEU A 37 9.70 5.29 7.52
CA LEU A 37 9.33 6.67 7.20
C LEU A 37 9.61 7.01 5.73
N ILE A 38 10.80 6.69 5.24
CA ILE A 38 11.19 6.94 3.84
C ILE A 38 10.29 6.14 2.89
N TYR A 39 10.04 4.87 3.19
CA TYR A 39 9.18 4.00 2.39
C TYR A 39 7.75 4.56 2.30
N MET A 40 7.17 4.95 3.43
CA MET A 40 5.81 5.51 3.46
C MET A 40 5.71 6.84 2.70
N ALA A 41 6.76 7.67 2.73
CA ALA A 41 6.80 8.91 1.93
C ALA A 41 6.73 8.63 0.42
N ILE A 42 7.44 7.59 -0.06
CA ILE A 42 7.41 7.17 -1.46
C ILE A 42 6.03 6.60 -1.82
N VAL A 43 5.45 5.77 -0.96
CA VAL A 43 4.12 5.19 -1.19
C VAL A 43 3.05 6.28 -1.25
N LEU A 44 3.13 7.30 -0.41
CA LEU A 44 2.19 8.43 -0.38
C LEU A 44 2.29 9.34 -1.62
N TYR A 45 3.45 9.33 -2.30
CA TYR A 45 3.64 10.10 -3.53
C TYR A 45 2.75 9.62 -4.69
N ALA A 46 2.52 8.31 -4.82
CA ALA A 46 1.70 7.74 -5.89
C ALA A 46 0.24 8.29 -5.92
N PRO A 47 -0.54 8.26 -4.82
CA PRO A 47 -1.87 8.85 -4.80
C PRO A 47 -1.83 10.39 -4.90
N ALA A 48 -0.77 11.05 -4.41
CA ALA A 48 -0.64 12.50 -4.55
C ALA A 48 -0.41 12.95 -5.99
N LEU A 49 0.39 12.19 -6.74
CA LEU A 49 0.58 12.40 -8.16
C LEU A 49 -0.74 12.18 -8.93
N ALA A 50 -1.46 11.09 -8.62
CA ALA A 50 -2.77 10.82 -9.22
C ALA A 50 -3.78 11.96 -8.94
N LEU A 51 -3.81 12.49 -7.71
CA LEU A 51 -4.68 13.61 -7.34
C LEU A 51 -4.31 14.92 -8.07
N SER A 52 -3.01 15.19 -8.23
CA SER A 52 -2.52 16.34 -8.99
C SER A 52 -2.91 16.25 -10.46
N GLN A 53 -2.83 15.05 -11.07
CA GLN A 53 -3.23 14.83 -12.47
C GLN A 53 -4.73 15.00 -12.70
N THR A 54 -5.58 14.58 -11.76
CA THR A 54 -7.04 14.70 -11.90
C THR A 54 -7.56 16.10 -11.57
N THR A 55 -6.94 16.80 -10.62
CA THR A 55 -7.39 18.14 -10.19
C THR A 55 -6.70 19.27 -10.96
N GLY A 56 -5.57 18.99 -11.63
CA GLY A 56 -4.76 20.00 -12.31
C GLY A 56 -4.00 20.94 -11.36
N LEU A 57 -3.99 20.65 -10.06
CA LEU A 57 -3.29 21.43 -9.05
C LEU A 57 -1.80 21.09 -9.01
N ASN A 58 -0.99 22.06 -8.55
CA ASN A 58 0.44 21.86 -8.33
C ASN A 58 0.69 20.70 -7.35
N ILE A 59 1.57 19.77 -7.72
CA ILE A 59 1.93 18.56 -6.96
C ILE A 59 2.22 18.88 -5.49
N TRP A 60 2.90 20.00 -5.20
CA TRP A 60 3.21 20.40 -3.84
C TRP A 60 1.97 20.64 -2.97
N LEU A 61 0.92 21.24 -3.55
CA LEU A 61 -0.33 21.50 -2.84
C LEU A 61 -1.09 20.20 -2.57
N SER A 62 -1.07 19.26 -3.52
CA SER A 62 -1.70 17.94 -3.41
C SER A 62 -1.01 17.05 -2.37
N VAL A 63 0.32 17.07 -2.30
CA VAL A 63 1.08 16.30 -1.30
C VAL A 63 0.78 16.82 0.11
N VAL A 64 0.77 18.16 0.30
CA VAL A 64 0.46 18.76 1.60
C VAL A 64 -0.97 18.46 2.04
N SER A 65 -1.95 18.57 1.14
CA SER A 65 -3.35 18.29 1.49
C SER A 65 -3.59 16.83 1.89
N ILE A 66 -3.06 15.87 1.11
CA ILE A 66 -3.14 14.44 1.44
C ILE A 66 -2.41 14.13 2.75
N GLY A 67 -1.22 14.71 2.95
CA GLY A 67 -0.46 14.56 4.19
C GLY A 67 -1.25 15.02 5.42
N VAL A 68 -1.87 16.20 5.35
CA VAL A 68 -2.70 16.74 6.45
C VAL A 68 -3.90 15.85 6.73
N ILE A 69 -4.63 15.42 5.69
CA ILE A 69 -5.77 14.52 5.86
C ILE A 69 -5.30 13.20 6.50
N CYS A 70 -4.19 12.64 6.02
CA CYS A 70 -3.60 11.40 6.51
C CYS A 70 -3.20 11.48 7.98
N THR A 71 -2.48 12.53 8.37
CA THR A 71 -2.09 12.76 9.76
C THR A 71 -3.31 12.99 10.65
N PHE A 72 -4.32 13.72 10.17
CA PHE A 72 -5.51 14.02 10.95
C PHE A 72 -6.34 12.76 11.25
N TYR A 73 -6.66 11.94 10.24
CA TYR A 73 -7.46 10.73 10.50
C TYR A 73 -6.67 9.67 11.29
N SER A 74 -5.34 9.58 11.09
CA SER A 74 -4.48 8.65 11.81
C SER A 74 -4.34 9.03 13.29
N SER A 75 -4.20 10.32 13.59
CA SER A 75 -4.07 10.81 14.98
C SER A 75 -5.37 10.69 15.79
N VAL A 76 -6.53 10.94 15.16
CA VAL A 76 -7.83 10.84 15.86
C VAL A 76 -8.24 9.39 16.10
N GLY A 77 -7.91 8.49 15.18
CA GLY A 77 -8.46 7.14 15.18
C GLY A 77 -7.53 6.01 15.68
N GLY A 78 -6.23 6.30 15.82
CA GLY A 78 -5.23 5.32 16.23
C GLY A 78 -5.16 4.07 15.33
N MET A 79 -4.56 2.98 15.83
CA MET A 79 -4.39 1.73 15.06
C MET A 79 -5.71 1.15 14.54
N LYS A 80 -6.83 1.33 15.27
CA LYS A 80 -8.14 0.81 14.86
C LYS A 80 -8.67 1.50 13.61
N ALA A 81 -8.55 2.83 13.53
CA ALA A 81 -8.98 3.55 12.34
C ALA A 81 -8.13 3.24 11.12
N VAL A 82 -6.81 3.09 11.31
CA VAL A 82 -5.89 2.70 10.23
C VAL A 82 -6.32 1.37 9.61
N ILE A 83 -6.70 0.38 10.43
CA ILE A 83 -7.18 -0.92 9.94
C ILE A 83 -8.49 -0.75 9.16
N TRP A 84 -9.43 0.05 9.67
CA TRP A 84 -10.69 0.31 8.93
C TRP A 84 -10.45 1.01 7.59
N THR A 85 -9.52 1.97 7.53
CA THR A 85 -9.15 2.62 6.27
C THR A 85 -8.47 1.67 5.29
N ASP A 86 -7.65 0.73 5.77
CA ASP A 86 -6.98 -0.27 4.93
C ASP A 86 -7.99 -1.26 4.31
N VAL A 87 -8.97 -1.71 5.10
CA VAL A 87 -10.07 -2.57 4.61
C VAL A 87 -10.88 -1.86 3.53
N LEU A 88 -11.23 -0.59 3.74
CA LEU A 88 -11.95 0.20 2.75
C LEU A 88 -11.11 0.39 1.47
N GLN A 89 -9.83 0.68 1.61
CA GLN A 89 -8.92 0.84 0.48
C GLN A 89 -8.78 -0.46 -0.33
N ALA A 90 -8.66 -1.61 0.32
CA ALA A 90 -8.62 -2.91 -0.33
C ALA A 90 -9.91 -3.19 -1.13
N LEU A 91 -11.07 -2.85 -0.57
CA LEU A 91 -12.36 -3.01 -1.25
C LEU A 91 -12.45 -2.11 -2.49
N VAL A 92 -12.06 -0.84 -2.37
CA VAL A 92 -12.06 0.11 -3.50
C VAL A 92 -11.14 -0.36 -4.62
N ILE A 93 -9.94 -0.86 -4.30
CA ILE A 93 -9.01 -1.41 -5.29
C ILE A 93 -9.63 -2.63 -6.00
N LEU A 94 -10.29 -3.52 -5.26
CA LEU A 94 -10.94 -4.69 -5.84
C LEU A 94 -12.05 -4.31 -6.82
N VAL A 95 -12.93 -3.38 -6.42
CA VAL A 95 -14.00 -2.88 -7.28
C VAL A 95 -13.43 -2.15 -8.49
N GLY A 96 -12.41 -1.31 -8.31
CA GLY A 96 -11.74 -0.60 -9.40
C GLY A 96 -11.08 -1.54 -10.40
N LEU A 97 -10.50 -2.65 -9.93
CA LEU A 97 -9.93 -3.70 -10.77
C LEU A 97 -11.01 -4.40 -11.59
N LEU A 98 -12.10 -4.84 -10.94
CA LEU A 98 -13.22 -5.49 -11.62
C LEU A 98 -13.86 -4.56 -12.65
N ALA A 99 -14.11 -3.31 -12.29
CA ALA A 99 -14.64 -2.30 -13.19
C ALA A 99 -13.70 -2.10 -14.39
N SER A 100 -12.39 -1.97 -14.18
CA SER A 100 -11.41 -1.82 -15.26
C SER A 100 -11.38 -3.03 -16.21
N ILE A 101 -11.48 -4.25 -15.67
CA ILE A 101 -11.57 -5.47 -16.49
C ILE A 101 -12.85 -5.49 -17.33
N ILE A 102 -13.99 -5.15 -16.73
CA ILE A 102 -15.28 -5.12 -17.43
C ILE A 102 -15.28 -4.05 -18.53
N GLN A 103 -14.81 -2.84 -18.22
CA GLN A 103 -14.70 -1.72 -19.17
C GLN A 103 -13.77 -2.09 -20.34
N GLY A 104 -12.56 -2.59 -20.03
CA GLY A 104 -11.58 -3.00 -21.05
C GLY A 104 -12.07 -4.17 -21.92
N CYS A 105 -12.73 -5.15 -21.32
CA CYS A 105 -13.20 -6.34 -22.03
C CYS A 105 -14.45 -6.09 -22.87
N LEU A 106 -15.47 -5.42 -22.32
CA LEU A 106 -16.77 -5.24 -22.97
C LEU A 106 -16.83 -4.02 -23.89
N ILE A 107 -16.22 -2.89 -23.48
CA ILE A 107 -16.39 -1.60 -24.17
C ILE A 107 -15.28 -1.37 -25.19
N THR A 108 -14.03 -1.63 -24.82
CA THR A 108 -12.87 -1.30 -25.67
C THR A 108 -12.52 -2.41 -26.66
N LEU A 109 -12.69 -3.67 -26.26
CA LEU A 109 -12.21 -4.84 -27.02
C LEU A 109 -13.34 -5.71 -27.59
N GLY A 110 -14.59 -5.48 -27.18
CA GLY A 110 -15.77 -6.17 -27.72
C GLY A 110 -15.87 -7.65 -27.35
N GLY A 111 -15.23 -8.08 -26.26
CA GLY A 111 -15.36 -9.43 -25.68
C GLY A 111 -14.03 -10.12 -25.33
N PHE A 112 -14.12 -11.13 -24.44
CA PHE A 112 -12.97 -11.87 -23.91
C PHE A 112 -12.09 -12.53 -24.98
N LYS A 113 -12.67 -12.93 -26.12
CA LYS A 113 -11.91 -13.49 -27.25
C LYS A 113 -10.89 -12.52 -27.84
N ARG A 114 -11.24 -11.24 -27.95
CA ARG A 114 -10.35 -10.21 -28.51
C ARG A 114 -9.21 -9.88 -27.54
N VAL A 115 -9.49 -9.87 -26.24
CA VAL A 115 -8.47 -9.71 -25.18
C VAL A 115 -7.42 -10.81 -25.27
N PHE A 116 -7.85 -12.07 -25.38
CA PHE A 116 -6.94 -13.21 -25.54
C PHE A 116 -6.17 -13.17 -26.86
N SER A 117 -6.81 -12.77 -27.96
CA SER A 117 -6.14 -12.62 -29.26
C SER A 117 -5.04 -11.55 -29.22
N ILE A 118 -5.29 -10.39 -28.62
CA ILE A 118 -4.30 -9.30 -28.48
C ILE A 118 -3.19 -9.71 -27.52
N ALA A 119 -3.51 -10.41 -26.44
CA ALA A 119 -2.50 -10.92 -25.52
C ALA A 119 -1.59 -11.96 -26.21
N TYR A 120 -2.15 -12.79 -27.09
CA TYR A 120 -1.41 -13.76 -27.90
C TYR A 120 -0.54 -13.08 -28.98
N GLU A 121 -1.10 -12.14 -29.74
CA GLU A 121 -0.36 -11.34 -30.74
C GLU A 121 0.72 -10.46 -30.11
N GLY A 122 0.48 -9.95 -28.89
CA GLY A 122 1.44 -9.15 -28.13
C GLY A 122 2.55 -9.96 -27.46
N GLY A 123 2.61 -11.29 -27.66
CA GLY A 123 3.60 -12.17 -27.06
C GLY A 123 3.54 -12.24 -25.52
N ARG A 124 2.37 -11.92 -24.93
CA ARG A 124 2.18 -11.89 -23.47
C ARG A 124 1.69 -13.22 -22.89
N ILE A 125 1.50 -14.23 -23.74
CA ILE A 125 1.09 -15.58 -23.35
C ILE A 125 2.01 -16.57 -24.07
N GLU A 126 2.98 -17.12 -23.36
CA GLU A 126 3.75 -18.29 -23.78
C GLU A 126 3.07 -19.53 -23.18
N PHE A 127 2.46 -20.35 -24.03
CA PHE A 127 2.05 -21.71 -23.67
C PHE A 127 3.11 -22.65 -24.22
N ASP A 128 4.09 -23.01 -23.39
CA ASP A 128 4.95 -24.18 -23.59
C ASP A 128 4.20 -25.45 -23.12
#